data_AF-A0AAN6QJ58-F1
#
_entry.id   AF-A0AAN6QJ58-F1
#
_cell.length_a   1.000
_cell.length_b   1.000
_cell.length_c   1.000
_cell.angle_alpha   90.00
_cell.angle_beta   90.00
_cell.angle_gamma   90.00
#
_symmetry.space_group_name_H-M   'P 1'
#
loop_
_entity.id
_entity.type
_entity.pdbx_description
1 polymer ?
#
loop_
_entity_poly.entity_id
_entity_poly.type
_entity_poly.pdbx_seq_one_letter_code
_entity_poly.pdbx_strand_id
1 'polypeptide(L)'
;MAAAPAYESAAAVLSPPSDADSLEMFWAPDEDARAKEDYINSHPLTAALRADPDLIEARPHMKIPPSWRKHNLTGGTLIGPGKMAIPPFTWTERTGKSYVQITHVGADLCGHKGIIHGGFLATLLDEGLARCSFPALPHNIGMTAKLEVNYKAPAMADQYLVLRAKTVKVEGRKAWVEGHIETLPAEEGQEPTVLATASALYISPKQASVGRPAALLLRNITWHPSLTRHERSQLRRQRGFTVWFTGLSASGKSTVATALEQHLLHIGLAAYRLDGDNVRFGLNKDLGFSEKDRNENIRRIAEVAKLFADSCTIALTSFISPYRADRQIARDLHASASQAGDDPLPFIEVFVDIPLEEAEKRDPKGLYKKARAGEIKDFTGVSAPYEAPESPEITIRTDQLSVEECVRKIVDYLAEKGLITQTEETR
;
A
#
# COMPACT_ATOMS: atom_id res chain seq x y z
N MET A 1 -11.84 -10.35 23.42
CA MET A 1 -10.81 -11.09 22.66
C MET A 1 -11.42 -11.58 21.34
N ALA A 2 -11.09 -10.91 20.23
CA ALA A 2 -11.16 -11.40 18.83
C ALA A 2 -10.94 -10.20 17.88
N ALA A 3 -9.73 -9.64 17.87
CA ALA A 3 -9.28 -8.69 16.85
C ALA A 3 -8.04 -9.30 16.19
N ALA A 4 -8.21 -10.28 15.29
CA ALA A 4 -7.10 -11.17 14.93
C ALA A 4 -7.10 -11.76 13.50
N PRO A 5 -7.72 -11.15 12.46
CA PRO A 5 -7.21 -11.43 11.10
C PRO A 5 -7.04 -10.21 10.17
N ALA A 6 -7.77 -9.12 10.39
CA ALA A 6 -7.77 -7.98 9.47
C ALA A 6 -6.50 -7.10 9.62
N TYR A 7 -6.04 -6.90 10.85
CA TYR A 7 -4.91 -6.02 11.20
C TYR A 7 -3.56 -6.57 10.72
N GLU A 8 -3.27 -7.86 10.93
CA GLU A 8 -2.04 -8.51 10.42
C GLU A 8 -1.91 -8.39 8.90
N SER A 9 -3.04 -8.37 8.19
CA SER A 9 -3.01 -8.29 6.74
C SER A 9 -2.65 -6.93 6.17
N ALA A 10 -3.04 -5.83 6.82
CA ALA A 10 -2.71 -4.48 6.34
C ALA A 10 -1.23 -4.13 6.60
N ALA A 11 -0.70 -4.52 7.76
CA ALA A 11 0.72 -4.33 8.10
C ALA A 11 1.65 -5.14 7.17
N ALA A 12 1.32 -6.40 6.88
CA ALA A 12 2.09 -7.24 5.96
C ALA A 12 2.07 -6.74 4.50
N VAL A 13 1.02 -6.01 4.08
CA VAL A 13 0.96 -5.35 2.76
C VAL A 13 1.84 -4.10 2.72
N LEU A 14 1.91 -3.35 3.83
CA LEU A 14 2.63 -2.08 3.92
C LEU A 14 4.14 -2.25 4.14
N SER A 15 4.56 -3.39 4.68
CA SER A 15 5.97 -3.74 4.89
C SER A 15 6.15 -5.25 4.67
N PRO A 16 6.25 -5.69 3.40
CA PRO A 16 6.42 -7.10 3.10
C PRO A 16 7.78 -7.60 3.62
N PRO A 17 7.87 -8.87 4.07
CA PRO A 17 9.11 -9.48 4.52
C PRO A 17 10.25 -9.36 3.50
N SER A 18 11.49 -9.23 3.99
CA SER A 18 12.70 -9.22 3.17
C SER A 18 12.91 -10.56 2.43
N ASP A 19 13.80 -10.61 1.44
CA ASP A 19 14.14 -11.90 0.78
C ASP A 19 14.71 -12.89 1.80
N ALA A 20 15.55 -12.42 2.73
CA ALA A 20 16.07 -13.24 3.83
C ALA A 20 14.96 -13.68 4.81
N ASP A 21 14.10 -12.76 5.25
CA ASP A 21 13.00 -13.08 6.18
C ASP A 21 12.10 -14.16 5.58
N SER A 22 11.83 -14.08 4.27
CA SER A 22 10.96 -15.03 3.58
C SER A 22 11.46 -16.48 3.66
N LEU A 23 12.76 -16.69 3.83
CA LEU A 23 13.37 -18.01 4.00
C LEU A 23 13.04 -18.63 5.36
N GLU A 24 12.91 -17.81 6.41
CA GLU A 24 12.69 -18.24 7.80
C GLU A 24 11.21 -18.35 8.17
N MET A 25 10.32 -17.77 7.35
CA MET A 25 8.89 -17.68 7.65
C MET A 25 8.11 -18.99 7.45
N PHE A 26 8.64 -19.94 6.69
CA PHE A 26 7.95 -21.21 6.45
C PHE A 26 8.28 -22.19 7.57
N TRP A 27 7.23 -22.76 8.17
CA TRP A 27 7.36 -23.86 9.11
C TRP A 27 6.72 -25.11 8.51
N ALA A 28 7.51 -26.17 8.34
CA ALA A 28 7.02 -27.45 7.85
C ALA A 28 5.97 -28.02 8.81
N PRO A 29 4.71 -28.21 8.38
CA PRO A 29 3.62 -28.63 9.26
C PRO A 29 3.70 -30.11 9.66
N ASP A 30 4.42 -30.93 8.89
CA ASP A 30 4.55 -32.37 9.09
C ASP A 30 5.93 -32.89 8.61
N GLU A 31 6.19 -34.17 8.85
CA GLU A 31 7.44 -34.83 8.48
C GLU A 31 7.64 -34.92 6.96
N ASP A 32 6.57 -35.06 6.21
CA ASP A 32 6.61 -35.13 4.75
C ASP A 32 7.04 -33.80 4.12
N ALA A 33 6.47 -32.68 4.58
CA ALA A 33 6.87 -31.34 4.19
C ALA A 33 8.32 -31.03 4.59
N ARG A 34 8.74 -31.46 5.79
CA ARG A 34 10.13 -31.29 6.25
C ARG A 34 11.11 -32.07 5.39
N ALA A 35 10.82 -33.34 5.08
CA ALA A 35 11.66 -34.16 4.20
C ALA A 35 11.80 -33.52 2.81
N LYS A 36 10.72 -32.90 2.29
CA LYS A 36 10.77 -32.19 1.01
C LYS A 36 11.63 -30.93 1.05
N GLU A 37 11.58 -30.21 2.17
CA GLU A 37 12.40 -29.02 2.39
C GLU A 37 13.88 -29.38 2.53
N ASP A 38 14.18 -30.41 3.32
CA ASP A 38 15.54 -30.93 3.52
C ASP A 38 16.16 -31.43 2.20
N TYR A 39 15.38 -32.13 1.39
CA TYR A 39 15.82 -32.57 0.07
C TYR A 39 16.28 -31.40 -0.81
N ILE A 40 15.46 -30.35 -0.94
CA ILE A 40 15.86 -29.17 -1.73
C ILE A 40 17.09 -28.50 -1.11
N ASN A 41 17.13 -28.32 0.20
CA ASN A 41 18.24 -27.63 0.88
C ASN A 41 19.58 -28.35 0.72
N SER A 42 19.57 -29.69 0.74
CA SER A 42 20.75 -30.54 0.60
C SER A 42 21.19 -30.77 -0.85
N HIS A 43 20.36 -30.41 -1.83
CA HIS A 43 20.61 -30.75 -3.23
C HIS A 43 21.85 -30.01 -3.79
N PRO A 44 22.74 -30.65 -4.56
CA PRO A 44 23.94 -30.02 -5.13
C PRO A 44 23.65 -28.75 -5.95
N LEU A 45 22.56 -28.76 -6.74
CA LEU A 45 22.08 -27.58 -7.46
C LEU A 45 21.81 -26.39 -6.51
N THR A 46 21.17 -26.62 -5.37
CA THR A 46 20.87 -25.58 -4.37
C THR A 46 22.15 -25.01 -3.79
N ALA A 47 23.13 -25.86 -3.47
CA ALA A 47 24.44 -25.43 -3.01
C ALA A 47 25.16 -24.56 -4.06
N ALA A 48 25.11 -24.96 -5.34
CA ALA A 48 25.70 -24.19 -6.44
C ALA A 48 25.01 -22.81 -6.62
N LEU A 49 23.67 -22.76 -6.54
CA LEU A 49 22.91 -21.50 -6.65
C LEU A 49 23.19 -20.54 -5.48
N ARG A 50 23.39 -21.07 -4.27
CA ARG A 50 23.77 -20.27 -3.08
C ARG A 50 25.20 -19.76 -3.12
N ALA A 51 26.08 -20.44 -3.84
CA ALA A 51 27.47 -20.03 -4.01
C ALA A 51 27.65 -18.88 -5.02
N ASP A 52 26.64 -18.62 -5.86
CA ASP A 52 26.65 -17.53 -6.84
C ASP A 52 26.28 -16.19 -6.17
N PRO A 53 27.20 -15.21 -6.08
CA PRO A 53 26.95 -13.94 -5.39
C PRO A 53 25.98 -13.01 -6.14
N ASP A 54 25.71 -13.26 -7.43
CA ASP A 54 24.81 -12.45 -8.23
C ASP A 54 23.34 -12.86 -8.05
N LEU A 55 23.10 -14.05 -7.47
CA LEU A 55 21.78 -14.60 -7.21
C LEU A 55 21.29 -14.25 -5.80
N ILE A 56 20.03 -13.83 -5.72
CA ILE A 56 19.32 -13.60 -4.46
C ILE A 56 18.36 -14.76 -4.23
N GLU A 57 18.57 -15.50 -3.15
CA GLU A 57 17.66 -16.55 -2.68
C GLU A 57 16.45 -15.95 -1.94
N ALA A 58 15.26 -16.46 -2.21
CA ALA A 58 14.02 -16.05 -1.55
C ALA A 58 12.93 -17.13 -1.61
N ARG A 59 11.86 -16.94 -0.82
CA ARG A 59 10.57 -17.64 -0.93
C ARG A 59 9.45 -16.62 -1.17
N PRO A 60 9.21 -16.17 -2.41
CA PRO A 60 8.36 -15.02 -2.67
C PRO A 60 6.90 -15.19 -2.22
N HIS A 61 6.39 -16.43 -2.17
CA HIS A 61 5.04 -16.71 -1.69
C HIS A 61 4.87 -16.47 -0.19
N MET A 62 5.94 -16.55 0.60
CA MET A 62 5.90 -16.25 2.04
C MET A 62 5.69 -14.76 2.32
N LYS A 63 6.04 -13.91 1.36
CA LYS A 63 5.81 -12.47 1.41
C LYS A 63 4.36 -12.07 1.17
N ILE A 64 3.51 -13.02 0.75
CA ILE A 64 2.09 -12.76 0.53
C ILE A 64 1.36 -12.80 1.88
N PRO A 65 0.67 -11.71 2.26
CA PRO A 65 -0.14 -11.66 3.47
C PRO A 65 -1.15 -12.82 3.54
N PRO A 66 -1.33 -13.45 4.70
CA PRO A 66 -2.24 -14.60 4.84
C PRO A 66 -3.65 -14.36 4.27
N SER A 67 -4.23 -13.17 4.48
CA SER A 67 -5.58 -12.85 3.99
C SER A 67 -5.68 -12.76 2.46
N TRP A 68 -4.56 -12.57 1.76
CA TRP A 68 -4.49 -12.44 0.31
C TRP A 68 -4.15 -13.75 -0.40
N ARG A 69 -3.62 -14.75 0.32
CA ARG A 69 -3.21 -16.04 -0.27
C ARG A 69 -4.36 -16.72 -1.00
N LYS A 70 -5.60 -16.63 -0.50
CA LYS A 70 -6.80 -17.17 -1.18
C LYS A 70 -7.08 -16.58 -2.57
N HIS A 71 -6.49 -15.41 -2.88
CA HIS A 71 -6.60 -14.74 -4.17
C HIS A 71 -5.35 -14.95 -5.04
N ASN A 72 -4.39 -15.76 -4.60
CA ASN A 72 -3.17 -16.07 -5.32
C ASN A 72 -3.12 -17.57 -5.66
N LEU A 73 -2.93 -17.89 -6.94
CA LEU A 73 -2.93 -19.28 -7.39
C LEU A 73 -1.76 -20.06 -6.78
N THR A 74 -0.54 -19.66 -7.07
CA THR A 74 0.68 -20.39 -6.72
C THR A 74 1.21 -20.10 -5.32
N GLY A 75 0.81 -18.97 -4.73
CA GLY A 75 1.12 -18.56 -3.36
C GLY A 75 0.03 -18.86 -2.34
N GLY A 76 -1.02 -19.57 -2.74
CA GLY A 76 -2.13 -19.93 -1.86
C GLY A 76 -2.95 -21.12 -2.35
N THR A 77 -3.81 -20.93 -3.35
CA THR A 77 -4.79 -21.97 -3.79
C THR A 77 -4.15 -23.31 -4.14
N LEU A 78 -2.94 -23.28 -4.70
CA LEU A 78 -2.16 -24.44 -5.16
C LEU A 78 -1.07 -24.88 -4.16
N ILE A 79 -0.98 -24.25 -2.98
CA ILE A 79 -0.09 -24.64 -1.88
C ILE A 79 -0.85 -25.52 -0.89
N GLY A 80 -0.19 -26.54 -0.36
CA GLY A 80 -0.69 -27.41 0.71
C GLY A 80 -0.38 -28.88 0.47
N PRO A 81 -0.74 -29.76 1.44
CA PRO A 81 -0.58 -31.20 1.32
C PRO A 81 -1.21 -31.73 0.03
N GLY A 82 -0.56 -32.69 -0.62
CA GLY A 82 -0.98 -33.24 -1.91
C GLY A 82 -0.77 -32.31 -3.11
N LYS A 83 -0.48 -31.01 -2.91
CA LYS A 83 -0.20 -30.03 -3.97
C LYS A 83 1.27 -29.60 -3.96
N MET A 84 1.57 -28.31 -3.98
CA MET A 84 2.88 -27.79 -3.55
C MET A 84 2.93 -27.82 -2.02
N ALA A 85 3.41 -28.93 -1.46
CA ALA A 85 3.47 -29.17 -0.01
C ALA A 85 4.34 -28.15 0.74
N ILE A 86 5.36 -27.63 0.07
CA ILE A 86 6.20 -26.53 0.56
C ILE A 86 6.19 -25.39 -0.46
N PRO A 87 6.33 -24.13 -0.01
CA PRO A 87 6.56 -23.01 -0.91
C PRO A 87 7.82 -23.27 -1.76
N PRO A 88 7.85 -22.83 -3.03
CA PRO A 88 9.05 -22.84 -3.85
C PRO A 88 10.22 -22.06 -3.25
N PHE A 89 11.44 -22.52 -3.55
CA PHE A 89 12.64 -21.70 -3.43
C PHE A 89 12.96 -21.04 -4.76
N THR A 90 13.45 -19.81 -4.73
CA THR A 90 13.78 -19.04 -5.93
C THR A 90 15.12 -18.35 -5.80
N TRP A 91 15.87 -18.29 -6.90
CA TRP A 91 17.11 -17.55 -7.05
C TRP A 91 16.97 -16.60 -8.23
N THR A 92 17.12 -15.30 -7.98
CA THR A 92 16.96 -14.26 -9.02
C THR A 92 18.20 -13.39 -9.09
N GLU A 93 18.71 -13.16 -10.30
CA GLU A 93 19.80 -12.22 -10.52
C GLU A 93 19.31 -10.77 -10.30
N ARG A 94 20.10 -9.93 -9.61
CA ARG A 94 19.68 -8.54 -9.24
C ARG A 94 19.17 -7.70 -10.41
N THR A 95 19.73 -7.91 -11.59
CA THR A 95 19.38 -7.16 -12.80
C THR A 95 18.16 -7.71 -13.53
N GLY A 96 17.61 -8.85 -13.09
CA GLY A 96 16.47 -9.50 -13.72
C GLY A 96 16.84 -10.24 -15.00
N LYS A 97 18.10 -10.68 -15.12
CA LYS A 97 18.59 -11.38 -16.32
C LYS A 97 18.38 -12.89 -16.24
N SER A 98 18.41 -13.49 -15.05
CA SER A 98 18.15 -14.91 -14.85
C SER A 98 17.34 -15.22 -13.60
N TYR A 99 16.64 -16.34 -13.63
CA TYR A 99 15.78 -16.85 -12.57
C TYR A 99 15.82 -18.37 -12.52
N VAL A 100 15.91 -18.93 -11.32
CA VAL A 100 15.76 -20.37 -11.06
C VAL A 100 14.77 -20.56 -9.94
N GLN A 101 13.87 -21.53 -10.08
CA GLN A 101 12.93 -21.93 -9.03
C GLN A 101 12.95 -23.44 -8.87
N ILE A 102 12.96 -23.91 -7.63
CA ILE A 102 12.81 -25.34 -7.30
C ILE A 102 11.47 -25.53 -6.58
N THR A 103 10.69 -26.52 -7.00
CA THR A 103 9.34 -26.77 -6.50
C THR A 103 9.02 -28.26 -6.45
N HIS A 104 8.46 -28.74 -5.34
CA HIS A 104 7.83 -30.06 -5.27
C HIS A 104 6.39 -30.00 -5.81
N VAL A 105 5.96 -31.00 -6.57
CA VAL A 105 4.60 -31.11 -7.11
C VAL A 105 3.92 -32.42 -6.66
N GLY A 106 2.76 -32.34 -6.02
CA GLY A 106 2.02 -33.50 -5.52
C GLY A 106 0.86 -33.97 -6.41
N ALA A 107 0.28 -35.12 -6.06
CA ALA A 107 -0.76 -35.81 -6.81
C ALA A 107 -2.09 -35.03 -6.98
N ASP A 108 -2.44 -34.09 -6.10
CA ASP A 108 -3.67 -33.28 -6.21
C ASP A 108 -3.58 -32.22 -7.32
N LEU A 109 -2.42 -32.06 -7.93
CA LEU A 109 -2.21 -31.21 -9.11
C LEU A 109 -2.38 -31.99 -10.43
N CYS A 110 -2.73 -33.28 -10.35
CA CYS A 110 -2.89 -34.12 -11.52
C CYS A 110 -4.18 -33.84 -12.31
N GLY A 111 -4.07 -33.87 -13.64
CA GLY A 111 -5.23 -33.91 -14.55
C GLY A 111 -5.59 -35.33 -14.98
N HIS A 112 -4.59 -36.22 -14.99
CA HIS A 112 -4.71 -37.64 -15.26
C HIS A 112 -3.96 -38.39 -14.17
N LYS A 113 -4.31 -39.64 -13.87
CA LYS A 113 -3.74 -40.40 -12.75
C LYS A 113 -2.20 -40.39 -12.78
N GLY A 114 -1.60 -39.70 -11.81
CA GLY A 114 -0.13 -39.59 -11.65
C GLY A 114 0.57 -38.56 -12.55
N ILE A 115 -0.15 -37.84 -13.42
CA ILE A 115 0.42 -36.84 -14.34
C ILE A 115 -0.10 -35.45 -13.98
N ILE A 116 0.82 -34.56 -13.62
CA ILE A 116 0.56 -33.15 -13.32
C ILE A 116 -0.14 -32.48 -14.51
N HIS A 117 -1.20 -31.74 -14.23
CA HIS A 117 -1.98 -31.06 -15.25
C HIS A 117 -1.11 -30.03 -15.99
N GLY A 118 -1.12 -30.03 -17.34
CA GLY A 118 -0.30 -29.10 -18.13
C GLY A 118 -0.54 -27.62 -17.79
N GLY A 119 -1.80 -27.25 -17.52
CA GLY A 119 -2.16 -25.91 -17.04
C GLY A 119 -1.47 -25.48 -15.73
N PHE A 120 -1.08 -26.41 -14.86
CA PHE A 120 -0.26 -26.08 -13.69
C PHE A 120 1.16 -25.69 -14.11
N LEU A 121 1.78 -26.44 -15.03
CA LEU A 121 3.10 -26.09 -15.58
C LEU A 121 3.07 -24.75 -16.31
N ALA A 122 2.01 -24.46 -17.08
CA ALA A 122 1.82 -23.16 -17.71
C ALA A 122 1.68 -22.03 -16.67
N THR A 123 1.01 -22.28 -15.55
CA THR A 123 0.88 -21.31 -14.45
C THR A 123 2.24 -21.03 -13.80
N LEU A 124 3.05 -22.08 -13.55
CA LEU A 124 4.41 -21.91 -13.04
C LEU A 124 5.31 -21.14 -14.04
N LEU A 125 5.23 -21.47 -15.33
CA LEU A 125 5.97 -20.77 -16.38
C LEU A 125 5.58 -19.29 -16.45
N ASP A 126 4.29 -18.99 -16.42
CA ASP A 126 3.82 -17.60 -16.45
C ASP A 126 4.37 -16.80 -15.27
N GLU A 127 4.26 -17.32 -14.05
CA GLU A 127 4.78 -16.63 -12.86
C GLU A 127 6.31 -16.53 -12.86
N GLY A 128 7.02 -17.63 -13.13
CA GLY A 128 8.48 -17.69 -13.08
C GLY A 128 9.14 -16.79 -14.12
N LEU A 129 8.64 -16.80 -15.36
CA LEU A 129 9.14 -15.92 -16.41
C LEU A 129 8.81 -14.44 -16.10
N ALA A 130 7.65 -14.16 -15.50
CA ALA A 130 7.32 -12.80 -15.04
C ALA A 130 8.34 -12.32 -14.00
N ARG A 131 8.57 -13.12 -12.95
CA ARG A 131 9.50 -12.84 -11.85
C ARG A 131 10.92 -12.60 -12.34
N CYS A 132 11.38 -13.39 -13.31
CA CYS A 132 12.66 -13.19 -13.97
C CYS A 132 12.82 -11.76 -14.50
N SER A 133 11.80 -11.25 -15.20
CA SER A 133 11.86 -9.93 -15.83
C SER A 133 11.57 -8.75 -14.92
N PHE A 134 11.01 -8.97 -13.73
CA PHE A 134 10.59 -7.87 -12.86
C PHE A 134 11.71 -6.86 -12.61
N PRO A 135 12.93 -7.24 -12.16
CA PRO A 135 13.97 -6.24 -11.88
C PRO A 135 14.40 -5.43 -13.10
N ALA A 136 14.15 -5.93 -14.32
CA ALA A 136 14.49 -5.27 -15.58
C ALA A 136 13.35 -4.38 -16.12
N LEU A 137 12.15 -4.47 -15.55
CA LEU A 137 10.97 -3.72 -15.98
C LEU A 137 10.72 -2.48 -15.09
N PRO A 138 10.14 -1.39 -15.65
CA PRO A 138 9.72 -0.24 -14.85
C PRO A 138 8.79 -0.65 -13.70
N HIS A 139 9.06 -0.10 -12.51
CA HIS A 139 8.33 -0.38 -11.27
C HIS A 139 8.39 -1.83 -10.78
N ASN A 140 9.31 -2.64 -11.31
CA ASN A 140 9.46 -4.05 -10.97
C ASN A 140 8.18 -4.89 -11.20
N ILE A 141 7.42 -4.58 -12.25
CA ILE A 141 6.17 -5.26 -12.57
C ILE A 141 6.03 -5.48 -14.07
N GLY A 142 5.50 -6.64 -14.44
CA GLY A 142 5.12 -6.99 -15.79
C GLY A 142 3.81 -7.77 -15.78
N MET A 143 2.92 -7.45 -16.71
CA MET A 143 1.72 -8.24 -16.99
C MET A 143 1.94 -9.05 -18.26
N THR A 144 1.49 -10.30 -18.26
CA THR A 144 1.61 -11.22 -19.40
C THR A 144 0.78 -10.70 -20.57
N ALA A 145 1.46 -10.35 -21.67
CA ALA A 145 0.81 -9.95 -22.92
C ALA A 145 0.75 -11.11 -23.92
N LYS A 146 1.75 -11.99 -23.89
CA LYS A 146 1.77 -13.25 -24.64
C LYS A 146 2.52 -14.29 -23.82
N LEU A 147 2.01 -15.51 -23.80
CA LEU A 147 2.71 -16.69 -23.30
C LEU A 147 2.51 -17.81 -24.32
N GLU A 148 3.59 -18.44 -24.74
CA GLU A 148 3.60 -19.60 -25.63
C GLU A 148 4.32 -20.74 -24.92
N VAL A 149 3.61 -21.85 -24.70
CA VAL A 149 4.11 -23.02 -23.96
C VAL A 149 4.14 -24.24 -24.88
N ASN A 150 5.27 -24.95 -24.88
CA ASN A 150 5.47 -26.19 -25.61
C ASN A 150 5.75 -27.32 -24.62
N TYR A 151 4.80 -28.24 -24.45
CA TYR A 151 4.99 -29.42 -23.62
C TYR A 151 5.82 -30.47 -24.37
N LYS A 152 6.84 -31.01 -23.68
CA LYS A 152 7.84 -31.93 -24.25
C LYS A 152 7.71 -33.34 -23.69
N ALA A 153 7.42 -33.46 -22.40
CA ALA A 153 7.27 -34.73 -21.70
C ALA A 153 6.24 -34.61 -20.56
N PRO A 154 5.59 -35.71 -20.15
CA PRO A 154 4.67 -35.69 -19.00
C PRO A 154 5.43 -35.39 -17.70
N ALA A 155 4.91 -34.45 -16.91
CA ALA A 155 5.37 -34.23 -15.55
C ALA A 155 4.63 -35.19 -14.61
N MET A 156 5.35 -36.12 -14.00
CA MET A 156 4.82 -37.02 -12.96
C MET A 156 4.55 -36.28 -11.65
N ALA A 157 3.62 -36.78 -10.84
CA ALA A 157 3.44 -36.32 -9.46
C ALA A 157 4.55 -36.81 -8.53
N ASP A 158 4.63 -36.18 -7.37
CA ASP A 158 5.54 -36.47 -6.26
C ASP A 158 7.03 -36.39 -6.65
N GLN A 159 7.35 -35.42 -7.50
CA GLN A 159 8.72 -35.11 -7.92
C GLN A 159 9.06 -33.64 -7.70
N TYR A 160 10.34 -33.31 -7.89
CA TYR A 160 10.84 -31.95 -7.85
C TYR A 160 11.09 -31.45 -9.26
N LEU A 161 10.69 -30.21 -9.50
CA LEU A 161 10.83 -29.50 -10.76
C LEU A 161 11.76 -28.31 -10.59
N VAL A 162 12.55 -28.03 -11.62
CA VAL A 162 13.33 -26.80 -11.75
C VAL A 162 12.74 -25.98 -12.88
N LEU A 163 12.34 -24.74 -12.60
CA LEU A 163 12.05 -23.76 -13.62
C LEU A 163 13.28 -22.87 -13.79
N ARG A 164 13.74 -22.72 -15.04
CA ARG A 164 14.79 -21.76 -15.40
C ARG A 164 14.24 -20.75 -16.38
N ALA A 165 14.57 -19.47 -16.17
CA ALA A 165 14.17 -18.40 -17.06
C ALA A 165 15.30 -17.40 -17.28
N LYS A 166 15.25 -16.74 -18.44
CA LYS A 166 16.19 -15.72 -18.86
C LYS A 166 15.45 -14.59 -19.56
N THR A 167 15.72 -13.36 -19.14
CA THR A 167 15.26 -12.17 -19.87
C THR A 167 16.14 -11.99 -21.10
N VAL A 168 15.55 -12.18 -22.28
CA VAL A 168 16.24 -12.14 -23.57
C VAL A 168 16.42 -10.71 -24.08
N LYS A 169 15.39 -9.88 -23.87
CA LYS A 169 15.34 -8.52 -24.41
C LYS A 169 14.47 -7.64 -23.52
N VAL A 170 14.86 -6.37 -23.36
CA VAL A 170 14.03 -5.34 -22.72
C VAL A 170 14.01 -4.08 -23.60
N GLU A 171 12.81 -3.57 -23.88
CA GLU A 171 12.62 -2.32 -24.61
C GLU A 171 11.54 -1.46 -23.91
N GLY A 172 12.00 -0.45 -23.18
CA GLY A 172 11.14 0.45 -22.42
C GLY A 172 10.30 -0.29 -21.37
N ARG A 173 9.02 -0.49 -21.66
CA ARG A 173 8.07 -1.19 -20.76
C ARG A 173 7.87 -2.67 -21.12
N LYS A 174 8.60 -3.20 -22.11
CA LYS A 174 8.41 -4.57 -22.62
C LYS A 174 9.63 -5.42 -22.26
N ALA A 175 9.39 -6.64 -21.80
CA ALA A 175 10.42 -7.66 -21.59
C ALA A 175 10.03 -8.95 -22.30
N TRP A 176 10.97 -9.53 -23.04
CA TRP A 176 10.86 -10.85 -23.65
C TRP A 176 11.66 -11.83 -22.81
N VAL A 177 11.02 -12.91 -22.40
CA VAL A 177 11.59 -13.89 -21.49
C VAL A 177 11.40 -15.28 -22.09
N GLU A 178 12.44 -16.09 -21.98
CA GLU A 178 12.39 -17.50 -22.35
C GLU A 178 12.72 -18.34 -21.12
N GLY A 179 12.17 -19.54 -21.07
CA GLY A 179 12.46 -20.45 -19.98
C GLY A 179 11.90 -21.84 -20.21
N HIS A 180 12.14 -22.72 -19.26
CA HIS A 180 11.67 -24.09 -19.30
C HIS A 180 11.52 -24.66 -17.89
N ILE A 181 10.74 -25.73 -17.80
CA ILE A 181 10.64 -26.59 -16.63
C ILE A 181 11.31 -27.92 -16.95
N GLU A 182 12.17 -28.39 -16.07
CA GLU A 182 12.85 -29.68 -16.12
C GLU A 182 12.67 -30.45 -14.80
N THR A 183 12.92 -31.76 -14.84
CA THR A 183 13.01 -32.56 -13.61
C THR A 183 14.24 -32.16 -12.80
N LEU A 184 14.19 -32.33 -11.47
CA LEU A 184 15.37 -32.31 -10.60
C LEU A 184 15.77 -33.75 -10.29
N PRO A 185 16.79 -34.31 -10.97
CA PRO A 185 17.20 -35.71 -10.79
C PRO A 185 17.68 -35.97 -9.36
N ALA A 186 17.32 -37.13 -8.80
CA ALA A 186 17.75 -37.52 -7.45
C ALA A 186 19.12 -38.20 -7.42
N GLU A 187 19.53 -38.77 -8.56
CA GLU A 187 20.82 -39.45 -8.70
C GLU A 187 21.87 -38.52 -9.33
N GLU A 188 23.04 -38.47 -8.71
CA GLU A 188 24.17 -37.69 -9.21
C GLU A 188 24.62 -38.24 -10.59
N GLY A 189 24.61 -37.37 -11.61
CA GLY A 189 24.96 -37.74 -12.99
C GLY A 189 23.78 -38.10 -13.89
N GLN A 190 22.55 -38.16 -13.37
CA GLN A 190 21.36 -38.25 -14.21
C GLN A 190 21.04 -36.87 -14.82
N GLU A 191 20.82 -36.83 -16.14
CA GLU A 191 20.48 -35.59 -16.85
C GLU A 191 19.03 -35.15 -16.59
N PRO A 192 18.77 -33.86 -16.33
CA PRO A 192 17.42 -33.31 -16.26
C PRO A 192 16.63 -33.54 -17.55
N THR A 193 15.36 -33.94 -17.42
CA THR A 193 14.44 -34.04 -18.56
C THR A 193 13.62 -32.77 -18.67
N VAL A 194 13.71 -32.06 -19.80
CA VAL A 194 12.87 -30.89 -20.08
C VAL A 194 11.42 -31.32 -20.30
N LEU A 195 10.52 -30.82 -19.47
CA LEU A 195 9.10 -31.16 -19.46
C LEU A 195 8.26 -30.17 -20.28
N ALA A 196 8.60 -28.87 -20.21
CA ALA A 196 7.94 -27.82 -20.98
C ALA A 196 8.90 -26.65 -21.22
N THR A 197 8.79 -26.00 -22.38
CA THR A 197 9.48 -24.75 -22.68
C THR A 197 8.48 -23.62 -22.89
N ALA A 198 8.88 -22.38 -22.63
CA ALA A 198 8.05 -21.21 -22.88
C ALA A 198 8.82 -20.01 -23.39
N SER A 199 8.12 -19.18 -24.16
CA SER A 199 8.50 -17.81 -24.46
C SER A 199 7.35 -16.88 -24.10
N ALA A 200 7.67 -15.72 -23.54
CA ALA A 200 6.69 -14.79 -23.04
C ALA A 200 7.08 -13.34 -23.32
N LEU A 201 6.05 -12.50 -23.47
CA LEU A 201 6.15 -11.04 -23.51
C LEU A 201 5.42 -10.47 -22.30
N TYR A 202 6.16 -9.76 -21.45
CA TYR A 202 5.61 -9.00 -20.33
C TYR A 202 5.62 -7.51 -20.64
N ILE A 203 4.57 -6.82 -20.21
CA ILE A 203 4.43 -5.37 -20.37
C ILE A 203 4.15 -4.72 -19.02
N SER A 204 4.99 -3.79 -18.60
CA SER A 204 4.76 -2.96 -17.42
C SER A 204 3.59 -1.99 -17.68
N PRO A 205 2.52 -1.96 -16.86
CA PRO A 205 1.36 -1.09 -17.08
C PRO A 205 1.71 0.39 -17.03
N LYS A 206 1.15 1.22 -17.93
CA LYS A 206 1.37 2.69 -17.91
C LYS A 206 0.87 3.34 -16.61
N GLN A 207 -0.23 2.82 -16.08
CA GLN A 207 -0.88 3.26 -14.86
C GLN A 207 -0.23 2.69 -13.59
N ALA A 208 0.80 1.83 -13.68
CA ALA A 208 1.54 1.39 -12.51
C ALA A 208 2.27 2.54 -11.78
N SER A 209 2.38 3.70 -12.42
CA SER A 209 2.82 4.97 -11.82
C SER A 209 1.76 5.65 -10.94
N VAL A 210 0.49 5.24 -11.01
CA VAL A 210 -0.67 5.89 -10.37
C VAL A 210 -1.62 4.80 -9.85
N GLY A 211 -1.42 4.31 -8.62
CA GLY A 211 -2.42 3.43 -7.99
C GLY A 211 -1.94 2.31 -7.06
N ARG A 212 -0.75 2.37 -6.46
CA ARG A 212 -0.43 1.58 -5.27
C ARG A 212 0.14 2.47 -4.16
N PRO A 213 -0.18 2.20 -2.88
CA PRO A 213 0.51 2.82 -1.76
C PRO A 213 2.01 2.55 -1.90
N ALA A 214 2.83 3.54 -1.55
CA ALA A 214 4.29 3.56 -1.68
C ALA A 214 5.03 2.38 -1.01
N ALA A 215 4.33 1.49 -0.31
CA ALA A 215 4.84 0.32 0.40
C ALA A 215 5.71 -0.65 -0.43
N LEU A 216 5.47 -0.79 -1.74
CA LEU A 216 6.27 -1.70 -2.59
C LEU A 216 7.53 -1.07 -3.20
N LEU A 217 7.68 0.26 -3.10
CA LEU A 217 8.85 1.00 -3.58
C LEU A 217 9.88 1.27 -2.46
N LEU A 218 9.52 1.06 -1.19
CA LEU A 218 10.41 1.24 -0.04
C LEU A 218 11.11 -0.09 0.32
N ARG A 219 11.79 -0.72 -0.65
CA ARG A 219 12.43 -2.05 -0.45
C ARG A 219 13.61 -2.08 0.53
N ASN A 220 13.99 -0.97 1.15
CA ASN A 220 15.16 -0.87 2.04
C ASN A 220 14.92 0.02 3.28
N ILE A 221 13.67 0.27 3.70
CA ILE A 221 13.41 1.09 4.89
C ILE A 221 12.77 0.23 5.97
N THR A 222 13.58 -0.18 6.93
CA THR A 222 13.10 -0.75 8.19
C THR A 222 12.67 0.38 9.11
N TRP A 223 11.50 0.26 9.75
CA TRP A 223 11.17 1.13 10.88
C TRP A 223 12.10 0.77 12.04
N HIS A 224 12.90 1.73 12.49
CA HIS A 224 13.65 1.54 13.71
C HIS A 224 12.69 1.46 14.90
N PRO A 225 12.98 0.61 15.90
CA PRO A 225 12.26 0.64 17.17
C PRO A 225 12.23 2.08 17.69
N SER A 226 11.04 2.60 17.97
CA SER A 226 10.85 3.99 18.39
C SER A 226 9.92 4.07 19.61
N LEU A 227 9.93 5.22 20.27
CA LEU A 227 9.05 5.52 21.40
C LEU A 227 7.59 5.31 20.98
N THR A 228 6.81 4.57 21.77
CA THR A 228 5.38 4.36 21.51
C THR A 228 4.62 5.69 21.54
N ARG A 229 3.49 5.77 20.83
CA ARG A 229 2.66 6.98 20.88
C ARG A 229 2.08 7.21 22.27
N HIS A 230 1.77 6.14 23.00
CA HIS A 230 1.39 6.25 24.41
C HIS A 230 2.46 6.95 25.24
N GLU A 231 3.70 6.47 25.21
CA GLU A 231 4.82 7.10 25.94
C GLU A 231 5.05 8.54 25.48
N ARG A 232 5.00 8.80 24.17
CA ARG A 232 5.11 10.16 23.63
C ARG A 232 4.02 11.09 24.18
N SER A 233 2.78 10.61 24.21
CA SER A 233 1.64 11.38 24.71
C SER A 233 1.77 11.69 26.21
N GLN A 234 2.26 10.75 27.00
CA GLN A 234 2.53 10.94 28.43
C GLN A 234 3.65 11.98 28.65
N LEU A 235 4.76 11.86 27.93
CA LEU A 235 5.89 12.80 28.04
C LEU A 235 5.53 14.20 27.57
N ARG A 236 4.69 14.32 26.53
CA ARG A 236 4.19 15.60 26.01
C ARG A 236 3.00 16.16 26.80
N ARG A 237 2.38 15.35 27.67
CA ARG A 237 1.12 15.66 28.37
C ARG A 237 0.00 16.09 27.43
N GLN A 238 0.00 15.53 26.22
CA GLN A 238 -0.92 15.89 25.15
C GLN A 238 -1.05 14.72 24.17
N ARG A 239 -2.27 14.51 23.67
CA ARG A 239 -2.53 13.61 22.55
C ARG A 239 -2.55 14.41 21.25
N GLY A 240 -2.05 13.83 20.17
CA GLY A 240 -2.21 14.39 18.83
C GLY A 240 -3.39 13.77 18.10
N PHE A 241 -3.98 14.56 17.21
CA PHE A 241 -5.11 14.19 16.37
C PHE A 241 -5.23 15.18 15.21
N THR A 242 -6.10 14.90 14.25
CA THR A 242 -6.36 15.79 13.12
C THR A 242 -7.79 16.32 13.14
N VAL A 243 -7.91 17.65 13.03
CA VAL A 243 -9.15 18.35 12.72
C VAL A 243 -9.12 18.69 11.23
N TRP A 244 -9.96 18.02 10.46
CA TRP A 244 -10.00 18.11 9.01
C TRP A 244 -11.16 18.98 8.55
N PHE A 245 -10.89 20.23 8.20
CA PHE A 245 -11.92 21.12 7.65
C PHE A 245 -12.16 20.82 6.17
N THR A 246 -13.43 20.67 5.80
CA THR A 246 -13.89 20.53 4.40
C THR A 246 -15.05 21.49 4.13
N GLY A 247 -15.16 21.99 2.89
CA GLY A 247 -16.14 23.01 2.53
C GLY A 247 -15.76 23.79 1.29
N LEU A 248 -16.73 24.51 0.71
CA LEU A 248 -16.55 25.35 -0.49
C LEU A 248 -15.44 26.40 -0.32
N SER A 249 -14.91 26.94 -1.42
CA SER A 249 -14.06 28.15 -1.32
C SER A 249 -14.81 29.28 -0.61
N ALA A 250 -14.12 30.18 0.10
CA ALA A 250 -14.73 31.27 0.88
C ALA A 250 -15.74 30.88 1.99
N SER A 251 -15.90 29.58 2.30
CA SER A 251 -16.73 29.11 3.43
C SER A 251 -16.22 29.49 4.82
N GLY A 252 -15.00 30.00 4.95
CA GLY A 252 -14.43 30.41 6.25
C GLY A 252 -13.56 29.36 6.94
N LYS A 253 -13.23 28.24 6.28
CA LYS A 253 -12.32 27.19 6.82
C LYS A 253 -11.05 27.75 7.44
N SER A 254 -10.26 28.53 6.67
CA SER A 254 -8.99 29.08 7.15
C SER A 254 -9.18 30.08 8.29
N THR A 255 -10.27 30.85 8.28
CA THR A 255 -10.61 31.80 9.36
C THR A 255 -10.87 31.06 10.66
N VAL A 256 -11.75 30.05 10.64
CA VAL A 256 -12.05 29.22 11.82
C VAL A 256 -10.84 28.42 12.27
N ALA A 257 -10.08 27.83 11.33
CA ALA A 257 -8.86 27.08 11.66
C ALA A 257 -7.78 27.95 12.32
N THR A 258 -7.63 29.22 11.89
CA THR A 258 -6.68 30.16 12.51
C THR A 258 -7.12 30.55 13.92
N ALA A 259 -8.41 30.85 14.12
CA ALA A 259 -8.93 31.17 15.45
C ALA A 259 -8.87 29.95 16.40
N LEU A 260 -9.13 28.75 15.89
CA LEU A 260 -8.99 27.50 16.65
C LEU A 260 -7.52 27.23 17.02
N GLU A 261 -6.59 27.41 16.08
CA GLU A 261 -5.15 27.29 16.35
C GLU A 261 -4.72 28.22 17.49
N GLN A 262 -5.12 29.50 17.42
CA GLN A 262 -4.84 30.46 18.47
C GLN A 262 -5.42 29.99 19.81
N HIS A 263 -6.70 29.60 19.86
CA HIS A 263 -7.33 29.15 21.10
C HIS A 263 -6.61 27.94 21.72
N LEU A 264 -6.29 26.92 20.92
CA LEU A 264 -5.59 25.72 21.38
C LEU A 264 -4.20 26.06 21.96
N LEU A 265 -3.47 26.97 21.31
CA LEU A 265 -2.17 27.45 21.81
C LEU A 265 -2.29 28.23 23.13
N HIS A 266 -3.35 29.04 23.30
CA HIS A 266 -3.58 29.78 24.55
C HIS A 266 -3.86 28.86 25.74
N ILE A 267 -4.52 27.72 25.52
CA ILE A 267 -4.74 26.69 26.55
C ILE A 267 -3.57 25.71 26.69
N GLY A 268 -2.40 26.06 26.11
CA GLY A 268 -1.15 25.32 26.28
C GLY A 268 -1.01 24.07 25.40
N LEU A 269 -1.89 23.86 24.43
CA LEU A 269 -1.83 22.72 23.52
C LEU A 269 -1.06 23.05 22.24
N ALA A 270 -0.16 22.17 21.84
CA ALA A 270 0.52 22.28 20.55
C ALA A 270 -0.47 22.00 19.41
N ALA A 271 -0.71 23.01 18.57
CA ALA A 271 -1.51 22.91 17.36
C ALA A 271 -0.75 23.49 16.17
N TYR A 272 -1.01 22.98 14.97
CA TYR A 272 -0.41 23.49 13.74
C TYR A 272 -1.36 23.39 12.56
N ARG A 273 -1.51 24.50 11.84
CA ARG A 273 -2.40 24.60 10.69
C ARG A 273 -1.68 24.28 9.37
N LEU A 274 -2.29 23.40 8.59
CA LEU A 274 -1.89 23.03 7.24
C LEU A 274 -2.91 23.60 6.26
N ASP A 275 -2.49 24.51 5.38
CA ASP A 275 -3.39 25.19 4.46
C ASP A 275 -2.78 25.41 3.07
N GLY A 276 -3.55 26.08 2.21
CA GLY A 276 -3.10 26.42 0.87
C GLY A 276 -1.89 27.36 0.85
N ASP A 277 -1.69 28.18 1.87
CA ASP A 277 -0.62 29.18 1.86
C ASP A 277 0.73 28.54 2.23
N ASN A 278 0.77 27.63 3.22
CA ASN A 278 2.01 26.99 3.65
C ASN A 278 2.33 25.66 2.95
N VAL A 279 1.33 24.93 2.43
CA VAL A 279 1.58 23.65 1.73
C VAL A 279 1.75 23.85 0.22
N ARG A 280 0.92 24.69 -0.42
CA ARG A 280 0.84 24.75 -1.88
C ARG A 280 2.07 25.35 -2.54
N PHE A 281 2.73 26.30 -1.89
CA PHE A 281 3.96 26.91 -2.40
C PHE A 281 5.24 26.20 -1.93
N GLY A 282 5.12 25.26 -0.99
CA GLY A 282 6.22 24.46 -0.45
C GLY A 282 6.17 23.02 -0.93
N LEU A 283 5.61 22.14 -0.09
CA LEU A 283 5.55 20.69 -0.31
C LEU A 283 4.82 20.30 -1.60
N ASN A 284 3.78 21.04 -1.99
CA ASN A 284 2.91 20.72 -3.12
C ASN A 284 3.07 21.69 -4.30
N LYS A 285 4.24 22.36 -4.40
CA LYS A 285 4.52 23.34 -5.47
C LYS A 285 4.55 22.76 -6.88
N ASP A 286 4.75 21.45 -6.98
CA ASP A 286 4.75 20.69 -8.24
C ASP A 286 3.34 20.36 -8.75
N LEU A 287 2.28 20.60 -7.96
CA LEU A 287 0.92 20.18 -8.28
C LEU A 287 0.07 21.31 -8.86
N GLY A 288 -0.54 21.04 -10.02
CA GLY A 288 -1.55 21.88 -10.67
C GLY A 288 -2.95 21.73 -10.09
N PHE A 289 -3.97 22.21 -10.80
CA PHE A 289 -5.38 22.18 -10.35
C PHE A 289 -6.23 21.09 -11.01
N SER A 290 -5.61 20.17 -11.77
CA SER A 290 -6.31 19.02 -12.34
C SER A 290 -6.87 18.10 -11.26
N GLU A 291 -7.84 17.26 -11.59
CA GLU A 291 -8.38 16.26 -10.64
C GLU A 291 -7.27 15.39 -10.03
N LYS A 292 -6.39 14.85 -10.87
CA LYS A 292 -5.25 14.04 -10.43
C LYS A 292 -4.36 14.80 -9.43
N ASP A 293 -4.04 16.06 -9.72
CA ASP A 293 -3.21 16.88 -8.83
C ASP A 293 -3.93 17.23 -7.52
N ARG A 294 -5.27 17.35 -7.53
CA ARG A 294 -6.07 17.55 -6.31
C ARG A 294 -6.03 16.31 -5.43
N ASN A 295 -6.21 15.13 -6.02
CA ASN A 295 -6.21 13.88 -5.27
C ASN A 295 -4.81 13.66 -4.64
N GLU A 296 -3.73 13.87 -5.40
CA GLU A 296 -2.37 13.79 -4.87
C GLU A 296 -2.08 14.87 -3.82
N ASN A 297 -2.59 16.09 -4.01
CA ASN A 297 -2.47 17.17 -3.02
C ASN A 297 -3.10 16.74 -1.69
N ILE A 298 -4.33 16.24 -1.70
CA ILE A 298 -5.02 15.77 -0.50
C ILE A 298 -4.31 14.56 0.12
N ARG A 299 -3.82 13.61 -0.69
CA ARG A 299 -3.05 12.46 -0.21
C ARG A 299 -1.80 12.88 0.55
N ARG A 300 -1.01 13.83 0.00
CA ARG A 300 0.20 14.36 0.67
C ARG A 300 -0.13 15.07 1.98
N ILE A 301 -1.19 15.88 1.98
CA ILE A 301 -1.65 16.59 3.18
C ILE A 301 -2.09 15.59 4.26
N ALA A 302 -2.78 14.52 3.89
CA ALA A 302 -3.22 13.49 4.82
C ALA A 302 -2.03 12.80 5.52
N GLU A 303 -0.97 12.47 4.77
CA GLU A 303 0.26 11.90 5.35
C GLU A 303 0.96 12.87 6.30
N VAL A 304 1.04 14.15 5.92
CA VAL A 304 1.65 15.17 6.78
C VAL A 304 0.83 15.41 8.04
N ALA A 305 -0.49 15.52 7.93
CA ALA A 305 -1.40 15.67 9.06
C ALA A 305 -1.27 14.49 10.05
N LYS A 306 -1.16 13.27 9.52
CA LYS A 306 -0.87 12.07 10.31
C LYS A 306 0.45 12.19 11.06
N LEU A 307 1.53 12.66 10.42
CA LEU A 307 2.83 12.84 11.08
C LEU A 307 2.76 13.86 12.23
N PHE A 308 2.03 14.97 12.04
CA PHE A 308 1.78 15.95 13.09
C PHE A 308 0.97 15.32 14.25
N ALA A 309 -0.10 14.60 13.95
CA ALA A 309 -0.91 13.91 14.95
C ALA A 309 -0.10 12.85 15.72
N ASP A 310 0.71 12.05 15.02
CA ASP A 310 1.59 11.05 15.63
C ASP A 310 2.66 11.69 16.54
N SER A 311 3.11 12.90 16.20
CA SER A 311 4.05 13.68 17.02
C SER A 311 3.44 14.28 18.30
N CYS A 312 2.17 13.97 18.61
CA CYS A 312 1.38 14.59 19.68
C CYS A 312 1.03 16.07 19.45
N THR A 313 0.89 16.49 18.18
CA THR A 313 0.43 17.84 17.79
C THR A 313 -0.99 17.77 17.23
N ILE A 314 -1.82 18.79 17.48
CA ILE A 314 -3.14 18.91 16.87
C ILE A 314 -2.99 19.48 15.46
N ALA A 315 -3.13 18.64 14.44
CA ALA A 315 -3.07 19.08 13.05
C ALA A 315 -4.42 19.67 12.62
N LEU A 316 -4.43 20.89 12.10
CA LEU A 316 -5.62 21.58 11.60
C LEU A 316 -5.51 21.74 10.08
N THR A 317 -6.27 20.97 9.30
CA THR A 317 -6.18 21.06 7.82
C THR A 317 -7.31 21.91 7.27
N SER A 318 -7.02 22.92 6.44
CA SER A 318 -8.05 23.84 5.91
C SER A 318 -8.11 23.86 4.37
N PHE A 319 -8.32 22.68 3.77
CA PHE A 319 -8.41 22.51 2.31
C PHE A 319 -9.85 22.31 1.86
N ILE A 320 -10.14 22.56 0.58
CA ILE A 320 -11.50 22.31 0.04
C ILE A 320 -11.85 20.82 0.16
N SER A 321 -10.90 19.93 -0.17
CA SER A 321 -11.06 18.47 -0.13
C SER A 321 -12.41 17.98 -0.70
N PRO A 322 -12.72 18.28 -1.97
CA PRO A 322 -14.09 18.23 -2.50
C PRO A 322 -14.67 16.82 -2.65
N TYR A 323 -13.82 15.80 -2.79
CA TYR A 323 -14.26 14.42 -3.04
C TYR A 323 -14.31 13.63 -1.73
N ARG A 324 -15.42 12.91 -1.50
CA ARG A 324 -15.58 12.06 -0.30
C ARG A 324 -14.54 10.96 -0.25
N ALA A 325 -14.22 10.37 -1.40
CA ALA A 325 -13.22 9.30 -1.48
C ALA A 325 -11.86 9.74 -0.92
N ASP A 326 -11.39 10.94 -1.25
CA ASP A 326 -10.11 11.45 -0.76
C ASP A 326 -10.13 11.72 0.75
N ARG A 327 -11.25 12.23 1.28
CA ARG A 327 -11.43 12.45 2.72
C ARG A 327 -11.51 11.12 3.47
N GLN A 328 -12.16 10.11 2.89
CA GLN A 328 -12.20 8.76 3.45
C GLN A 328 -10.81 8.13 3.48
N ILE A 329 -10.01 8.27 2.41
CA ILE A 329 -8.62 7.80 2.40
C ILE A 329 -7.81 8.48 3.51
N ALA A 330 -7.97 9.79 3.70
CA ALA A 330 -7.31 10.51 4.78
C ALA A 330 -7.72 9.99 6.17
N ARG A 331 -9.02 9.73 6.37
CA ARG A 331 -9.57 9.16 7.61
C ARG A 331 -9.03 7.74 7.87
N ASP A 332 -9.05 6.88 6.85
CA ASP A 332 -8.54 5.50 6.94
C ASP A 332 -7.05 5.46 7.23
N LEU A 333 -6.28 6.41 6.69
CA LEU A 333 -4.86 6.57 6.97
C LEU A 333 -4.58 6.89 8.45
N HIS A 334 -5.42 7.69 9.10
CA HIS A 334 -5.31 7.99 10.52
C HIS A 334 -5.79 6.80 11.38
N ALA A 335 -6.87 6.14 10.96
CA ALA A 335 -7.41 4.97 11.63
C ALA A 335 -6.42 3.79 11.63
N SER A 336 -5.69 3.61 10.52
CA SER A 336 -4.67 2.57 10.35
C SER A 336 -3.29 2.94 10.92
N ALA A 337 -3.10 4.17 11.41
CA ALA A 337 -1.86 4.61 12.05
C ALA A 337 -1.73 4.04 13.48
N SER A 338 -1.39 2.76 13.56
CA SER A 338 -1.00 2.07 14.79
C SER A 338 0.44 1.56 14.65
N GLN A 339 1.31 1.99 15.56
CA GLN A 339 2.60 1.35 15.79
C GLN A 339 2.54 0.64 17.14
N ALA A 340 3.13 -0.54 17.25
CA ALA A 340 3.32 -1.24 18.52
C ALA A 340 2.07 -1.38 19.45
N GLY A 341 0.86 -1.44 18.88
CA GLY A 341 -0.37 -1.59 19.65
C GLY A 341 -1.01 -0.28 20.15
N ASP A 342 -0.56 0.87 19.64
CA ASP A 342 -1.19 2.15 19.94
C ASP A 342 -2.62 2.27 19.38
N ASP A 343 -3.50 2.99 20.09
CA ASP A 343 -4.85 3.34 19.65
C ASP A 343 -4.84 4.11 18.31
N PRO A 344 -5.84 4.01 17.44
CA PRO A 344 -5.95 4.81 16.21
C PRO A 344 -5.75 6.33 16.40
N LEU A 345 -5.23 7.05 15.39
CA LEU A 345 -5.16 8.51 15.46
C LEU A 345 -6.58 9.07 15.26
N PRO A 346 -7.10 9.90 16.19
CA PRO A 346 -8.41 10.51 16.01
C PRO A 346 -8.41 11.45 14.79
N PHE A 347 -9.46 11.33 13.98
CA PHE A 347 -9.71 12.15 12.80
C PHE A 347 -11.10 12.76 12.92
N ILE A 348 -11.17 14.08 12.96
CA ILE A 348 -12.38 14.85 13.23
C ILE A 348 -12.68 15.69 11.98
N GLU A 349 -13.61 15.24 11.16
CA GLU A 349 -14.06 15.96 9.98
C GLU A 349 -15.04 17.06 10.36
N VAL A 350 -14.65 18.29 10.05
CA VAL A 350 -15.45 19.50 10.26
C VAL A 350 -15.99 19.98 8.93
N PHE A 351 -17.29 19.80 8.71
CA PHE A 351 -17.98 20.32 7.55
C PHE A 351 -18.34 21.79 7.76
N VAL A 352 -17.71 22.66 6.97
CA VAL A 352 -18.04 24.08 6.90
C VAL A 352 -19.09 24.29 5.82
N ASP A 353 -20.34 24.13 6.24
CA ASP A 353 -21.52 24.13 5.38
C ASP A 353 -22.04 25.56 5.21
N ILE A 354 -21.95 26.08 3.99
CA ILE A 354 -22.65 27.31 3.61
C ILE A 354 -23.23 27.16 2.20
N PRO A 355 -24.32 27.88 1.88
CA PRO A 355 -24.81 27.97 0.50
C PRO A 355 -23.75 28.50 -0.45
N LEU A 356 -23.79 28.06 -1.71
CA LEU A 356 -22.87 28.53 -2.76
C LEU A 356 -22.99 30.04 -2.97
N GLU A 357 -24.21 30.58 -2.88
CA GLU A 357 -24.52 31.99 -3.07
C GLU A 357 -23.81 32.86 -2.02
N GLU A 358 -23.75 32.39 -0.77
CA GLU A 358 -23.02 33.08 0.30
C GLU A 358 -21.50 32.99 0.09
N ALA A 359 -20.99 31.88 -0.44
CA ALA A 359 -19.59 31.75 -0.80
C ALA A 359 -19.19 32.72 -1.94
N GLU A 360 -20.04 32.84 -2.96
CA GLU A 360 -19.88 33.77 -4.09
C GLU A 360 -19.97 35.23 -3.65
N LYS A 361 -20.85 35.55 -2.71
CA LYS A 361 -20.98 36.90 -2.15
C LYS A 361 -19.75 37.33 -1.37
N ARG A 362 -19.10 36.41 -0.65
CA ARG A 362 -17.90 36.69 0.15
C ARG A 362 -16.66 36.93 -0.72
N ASP A 363 -16.46 36.09 -1.74
CA ASP A 363 -15.35 36.03 -2.71
C ASP A 363 -14.11 36.93 -2.45
N PRO A 364 -13.39 36.76 -1.33
CA PRO A 364 -12.35 37.70 -0.89
C PRO A 364 -11.13 37.72 -1.82
N LYS A 365 -10.95 36.65 -2.61
CA LYS A 365 -9.84 36.50 -3.57
C LYS A 365 -10.30 36.69 -5.02
N GLY A 366 -11.57 37.05 -5.27
CA GLY A 366 -12.14 37.23 -6.61
C GLY A 366 -12.16 35.95 -7.46
N LEU A 367 -12.11 34.77 -6.84
CA LEU A 367 -11.99 33.48 -7.52
C LEU A 367 -13.32 33.02 -8.11
N TYR A 368 -14.44 33.25 -7.41
CA TYR A 368 -15.77 32.91 -7.94
C TYR A 368 -16.11 33.76 -9.17
N LYS A 369 -15.81 35.06 -9.13
CA LYS A 369 -15.99 35.94 -10.29
C LYS A 369 -15.20 35.46 -11.51
N LYS A 370 -13.93 35.09 -11.33
CA LYS A 370 -13.07 34.55 -12.39
C LYS A 370 -13.54 33.19 -12.90
N ALA A 371 -14.02 32.32 -12.01
CA ALA A 371 -14.59 31.03 -12.38
C ALA A 371 -15.86 31.18 -13.23
N ARG A 372 -16.77 32.07 -12.84
CA ARG A 372 -18.00 32.38 -13.61
C ARG A 372 -17.70 33.02 -14.97
N ALA A 373 -16.61 33.79 -15.07
CA ALA A 373 -16.11 34.33 -16.33
C ALA A 373 -15.39 33.30 -17.22
N GLY A 374 -15.18 32.06 -16.74
CA GLY A 374 -14.47 31.00 -17.48
C GLY A 374 -12.94 31.12 -17.46
N GLU A 375 -12.38 32.07 -16.71
CA GLU A 375 -10.93 32.26 -16.57
C GLU A 375 -10.28 31.18 -15.72
N ILE A 376 -11.03 30.62 -14.75
CA ILE A 376 -10.59 29.49 -13.92
C ILE A 376 -11.44 28.27 -14.26
N LYS A 377 -10.80 27.26 -14.85
CA LYS A 377 -11.42 25.97 -15.17
C LYS A 377 -11.51 25.09 -13.91
N ASP A 378 -12.47 24.17 -13.93
CA ASP A 378 -12.68 23.14 -12.90
C ASP A 378 -12.83 23.69 -11.47
N PHE A 379 -13.46 24.86 -11.30
CA PHE A 379 -13.58 25.49 -10.00
C PHE A 379 -14.68 24.84 -9.16
N THR A 380 -14.33 24.37 -7.96
CA THR A 380 -15.25 23.66 -7.06
C THR A 380 -16.48 24.50 -6.71
N GLY A 381 -17.67 23.93 -6.93
CA GLY A 381 -18.96 24.58 -6.71
C GLY A 381 -19.50 25.35 -7.92
N VAL A 382 -18.68 25.58 -8.97
CA VAL A 382 -19.12 26.28 -10.20
C VAL A 382 -19.02 25.35 -11.41
N SER A 383 -17.82 24.86 -11.72
CA SER A 383 -17.53 24.00 -12.88
C SER A 383 -16.94 22.64 -12.51
N ALA A 384 -16.71 22.39 -11.21
CA ALA A 384 -16.36 21.07 -10.64
C ALA A 384 -17.22 20.80 -9.39
N PRO A 385 -17.50 19.53 -9.05
CA PRO A 385 -18.39 19.19 -7.94
C PRO A 385 -17.73 19.43 -6.57
N TYR A 386 -18.58 19.61 -5.56
CA TYR A 386 -18.24 19.46 -4.15
C TYR A 386 -19.17 18.40 -3.57
N GLU A 387 -18.61 17.30 -3.07
CA GLU A 387 -19.37 16.23 -2.45
C GLU A 387 -19.42 16.48 -0.94
N ALA A 388 -20.56 17.00 -0.46
CA ALA A 388 -20.76 17.24 0.96
C ALA A 388 -20.60 15.93 1.77
N PRO A 389 -19.94 15.98 2.95
CA PRO A 389 -19.80 14.82 3.80
C PRO A 389 -21.17 14.38 4.34
N GLU A 390 -21.41 13.07 4.34
CA GLU A 390 -22.68 12.48 4.77
C GLU A 390 -22.74 12.29 6.29
N SER A 391 -21.59 12.14 6.94
CA SER A 391 -21.48 11.92 8.40
C SER A 391 -20.22 12.55 8.97
N PRO A 392 -20.06 13.88 8.88
CA PRO A 392 -18.95 14.57 9.54
C PRO A 392 -19.12 14.52 11.06
N GLU A 393 -18.02 14.51 11.81
CA GLU A 393 -18.06 14.62 13.27
C GLU A 393 -18.67 15.95 13.74
N ILE A 394 -18.41 17.04 12.99
CA ILE A 394 -18.89 18.38 13.31
C ILE A 394 -19.38 19.07 12.04
N THR A 395 -20.57 19.68 12.09
CA THR A 395 -21.04 20.62 11.06
C THR A 395 -21.16 22.03 11.64
N ILE A 396 -20.56 23.01 10.96
CA ILE A 396 -20.63 24.44 11.30
C ILE A 396 -21.21 25.26 10.14
N ARG A 397 -22.07 26.22 10.49
CA ARG A 397 -22.75 27.16 9.57
C ARG A 397 -22.16 28.55 9.73
N THR A 398 -21.09 28.86 9.02
CA THR A 398 -20.39 30.17 9.17
C THR A 398 -21.15 31.33 8.57
N ASP A 399 -22.28 31.07 7.89
CA ASP A 399 -23.29 32.04 7.49
C ASP A 399 -24.22 32.45 8.64
N GLN A 400 -24.27 31.67 9.72
CA GLN A 400 -25.18 31.86 10.84
C GLN A 400 -24.46 32.06 12.18
N LEU A 401 -23.23 31.55 12.29
CA LEU A 401 -22.43 31.58 13.51
C LEU A 401 -21.26 32.54 13.36
N SER A 402 -20.89 33.19 14.46
CA SER A 402 -19.62 33.91 14.57
C SER A 402 -18.43 32.94 14.53
N VAL A 403 -17.23 33.47 14.33
CA VAL A 403 -15.99 32.67 14.35
C VAL A 403 -15.79 32.05 15.74
N GLU A 404 -16.04 32.81 16.80
CA GLU A 404 -15.93 32.40 18.19
C GLU A 404 -16.94 31.28 18.54
N GLU A 405 -18.16 31.38 18.03
CA GLU A 405 -19.17 30.32 18.17
C GLU A 405 -18.77 29.04 17.45
N CYS A 406 -18.19 29.15 16.24
CA CYS A 406 -17.65 28.01 15.51
C CYS A 406 -16.49 27.34 16.28
N VAL A 407 -15.54 28.12 16.80
CA VAL A 407 -14.41 27.62 17.58
C VAL A 407 -14.90 26.91 18.84
N ARG A 408 -15.80 27.54 19.60
CA ARG A 408 -16.40 26.95 20.81
C ARG A 408 -17.07 25.62 20.53
N LYS A 409 -17.88 25.54 19.47
CA LYS A 409 -18.52 24.28 19.06
C LYS A 409 -17.51 23.16 18.78
N ILE A 410 -16.37 23.48 18.18
CA ILE A 410 -15.30 22.50 17.93
C ILE A 410 -14.62 22.10 19.25
N VAL A 411 -14.27 23.06 20.08
CA VAL A 411 -13.62 22.84 21.39
C VAL A 411 -14.50 21.98 22.30
N ASP A 412 -15.80 22.25 22.36
CA ASP A 412 -16.76 21.49 23.16
C ASP A 412 -16.82 20.02 22.71
N TYR A 413 -16.85 19.77 21.40
CA TYR A 413 -16.79 18.41 20.86
C TYR A 413 -15.46 17.71 21.22
N LEU A 414 -14.33 18.39 21.08
CA LEU A 414 -13.02 17.83 21.41
C LEU A 414 -12.91 17.47 22.90
N ALA A 415 -13.49 18.29 23.78
CA ALA A 415 -13.56 18.04 25.21
C ALA A 415 -14.49 16.86 25.53
N GLU A 416 -15.68 16.81 24.92
CA GLU A 416 -16.64 15.71 25.08
C GLU A 416 -16.02 14.35 24.68
N LYS A 417 -15.21 14.32 23.63
CA LYS A 417 -14.49 13.10 23.19
C LYS A 417 -13.22 12.81 23.99
N GLY A 418 -12.89 13.59 25.01
CA GLY A 418 -11.70 13.41 25.84
C GLY A 418 -10.39 13.58 25.05
N LEU A 419 -10.41 14.37 23.97
CA LEU A 419 -9.24 14.66 23.15
C LEU A 419 -8.43 15.83 23.70
N ILE A 420 -9.11 16.77 24.36
CA ILE A 420 -8.50 17.88 25.09
C ILE A 420 -9.09 17.95 26.49
N THR A 421 -8.33 18.47 27.43
CA THR A 421 -8.85 18.80 28.77
C THR A 421 -9.25 20.27 28.73
N GLN A 422 -10.51 20.60 29.06
CA GLN A 422 -10.84 21.99 29.37
C GLN A 422 -10.24 22.28 30.75
N THR A 423 -9.25 23.17 30.80
CA THR A 423 -8.88 23.80 32.07
C THR A 423 -10.09 24.61 32.52
N GLU A 424 -10.65 24.30 33.68
CA GLU A 424 -11.59 25.17 34.38
C GLU A 424 -10.85 26.48 34.68
N GLU A 425 -10.85 27.43 33.76
CA GLU A 425 -10.58 28.81 34.11
C GLU A 425 -11.80 29.33 34.86
N THR A 426 -11.64 29.38 36.18
CA THR A 426 -12.27 30.28 37.16
C THR A 426 -13.45 31.09 36.62
N ARG A 427 -14.65 30.73 37.07
CA ARG A 427 -15.84 31.59 37.02
C ARG A 427 -15.57 33.01 37.48
#